data_AF-A0A2H0PFX9-F1
#
_entry.id   AF-A0A2H0PFX9-F1
#
_cell.length_a   1.000
_cell.length_b   1.000
_cell.length_c   1.000
_cell.angle_alpha   90.00
_cell.angle_beta   90.00
_cell.angle_gamma   90.00
#
_symmetry.space_group_name_H-M   'P 1'
#
loop_
_entity.id
_entity.type
_entity.pdbx_description
1 polymer ?
#
loop_
_entity_poly.entity_id
_entity_poly.type
_entity_poly.pdbx_seq_one_letter_code
_entity_poly.pdbx_strand_id
1 'polypeptide(L)'
;MGIFSHFDATYIKANDPITKRAFWLREQRTGKSIRHWAVLTDPSWTEPRVLETVHTDFHWDDPGKSLRLMPSWMYALPVPTKYESLHWNGRISGYIQFDGGEWPMTHWPAQQGHLWGWRTSREWAWAHGNCFQEDHTAAFEILTSGNRTVLCFQSQQFQYLANGISTLHCTQHELTDTHWNWTFSHHDLVIAGQFRLGYADMATVIYPTPQGDTRTCHNTKVGAGVIEVARGGKPLLQLTAVDTLAWEWVR
;
A
#
# COMPACT_ATOMS: atom_id res chain seq x y z
N MET A 1 -22.48 11.63 -22.09
CA MET A 1 -21.14 11.47 -21.46
C MET A 1 -21.19 12.22 -20.14
N GLY A 2 -21.20 11.51 -19.00
CA GLY A 2 -21.13 12.17 -17.69
C GLY A 2 -19.77 12.83 -17.51
N ILE A 3 -19.74 14.05 -16.97
CA ILE A 3 -18.50 14.75 -16.61
C ILE A 3 -17.93 14.03 -15.39
N PHE A 4 -16.97 13.12 -15.60
CA PHE A 4 -16.21 12.56 -14.48
C PHE A 4 -15.30 13.65 -13.91
N SER A 5 -15.33 13.83 -12.59
CA SER A 5 -14.37 14.74 -11.94
C SER A 5 -12.99 14.10 -11.97
N HIS A 6 -11.95 14.89 -12.23
CA HIS A 6 -10.58 14.42 -11.99
C HIS A 6 -10.41 14.21 -10.47
N PHE A 7 -9.75 13.11 -10.10
CA PHE A 7 -9.29 12.87 -8.75
C PHE A 7 -7.78 12.80 -8.71
N ASP A 8 -7.24 13.23 -7.58
CA ASP A 8 -5.84 13.14 -7.22
C ASP A 8 -5.79 12.72 -5.75
N ALA A 9 -5.04 11.67 -5.43
CA ALA A 9 -4.90 11.17 -4.08
C ALA A 9 -3.44 10.86 -3.76
N THR A 10 -2.91 11.50 -2.74
CA THR A 10 -1.61 11.17 -2.16
C THR A 10 -1.82 10.51 -0.81
N TYR A 11 -1.04 9.49 -0.51
CA TYR A 11 -1.08 8.87 0.81
C TYR A 11 0.31 8.52 1.29
N ILE A 12 0.48 8.52 2.60
CA ILE A 12 1.70 8.11 3.29
C ILE A 12 1.32 7.06 4.30
N LYS A 13 2.02 5.94 4.30
CA LYS A 13 2.00 5.00 5.42
C LYS A 13 3.34 5.01 6.12
N ALA A 14 3.33 4.82 7.43
CA ALA A 14 4.55 4.53 8.17
C ALA A 14 4.27 3.64 9.37
N ASN A 15 5.33 2.95 9.80
CA ASN A 15 5.30 1.97 10.88
C ASN A 15 6.35 2.32 11.92
N ASP A 16 6.02 2.17 13.19
CA ASP A 16 7.00 2.12 14.25
C ASP A 16 7.80 0.81 14.12
N PRO A 17 9.13 0.85 14.03
CA PRO A 17 9.94 -0.36 13.95
C PRO A 17 9.97 -1.18 15.26
N ILE A 18 9.51 -0.61 16.37
CA ILE A 18 9.59 -1.20 17.72
C ILE A 18 8.23 -1.68 18.20
N THR A 19 7.17 -0.90 17.96
CA THR A 19 5.82 -1.19 18.47
C THR A 19 4.83 -1.43 17.33
N LYS A 20 3.63 -1.95 17.64
CA LYS A 20 2.51 -2.08 16.68
C LYS A 20 1.84 -0.72 16.37
N ARG A 21 2.61 0.36 16.38
CA ARG A 21 2.13 1.68 15.97
C ARG A 21 2.30 1.85 14.48
N ALA A 22 1.28 2.40 13.84
CA ALA A 22 1.34 2.76 12.44
C ALA A 22 0.34 3.87 12.14
N PHE A 23 0.60 4.58 11.05
CA PHE A 23 -0.40 5.48 10.50
C PHE A 23 -0.54 5.33 8.99
N TRP A 24 -1.69 5.80 8.50
CA TRP A 24 -1.97 6.01 7.09
C TRP A 24 -2.61 7.40 6.93
N LEU A 25 -1.85 8.33 6.38
CA LEU A 25 -2.34 9.66 6.00
C LEU A 25 -2.78 9.62 4.56
N ARG A 26 -3.95 10.19 4.27
CA ARG A 26 -4.41 10.33 2.89
C ARG A 26 -5.03 11.70 2.68
N GLU A 27 -4.58 12.35 1.62
CA GLU A 27 -5.23 13.50 1.00
C GLU A 27 -5.88 13.02 -0.29
N GLN A 28 -7.13 13.42 -0.53
CA GLN A 28 -7.82 13.19 -1.79
C GLN A 28 -8.52 14.46 -2.25
N ARG A 29 -8.18 14.89 -3.46
CA ARG A 29 -8.87 15.93 -4.21
C ARG A 29 -9.80 15.29 -5.23
N THR A 30 -11.06 15.70 -5.24
CA THR A 30 -12.04 15.33 -6.27
C THR A 30 -12.75 16.60 -6.74
N GLY A 31 -12.47 17.04 -7.97
CA GLY A 31 -12.94 18.35 -8.45
C GLY A 31 -12.41 19.49 -7.55
N LYS A 32 -13.32 20.24 -6.91
CA LYS A 32 -12.98 21.31 -5.96
C LYS A 32 -12.93 20.84 -4.49
N SER A 33 -13.37 19.62 -4.20
CA SER A 33 -13.36 19.07 -2.85
C SER A 33 -11.98 18.54 -2.52
N ILE A 34 -11.47 18.88 -1.33
CA ILE A 34 -10.29 18.24 -0.74
C ILE A 34 -10.76 17.57 0.54
N ARG A 35 -10.32 16.32 0.76
CA ARG A 35 -10.53 15.59 2.01
C ARG A 35 -9.19 15.06 2.49
N HIS A 36 -9.01 15.09 3.80
CA HIS A 36 -7.88 14.46 4.45
C HIS A 36 -8.41 13.56 5.55
N TRP A 37 -7.75 12.44 5.76
CA TRP A 37 -7.96 11.60 6.91
C TRP A 37 -6.67 10.87 7.27
N ALA A 38 -6.62 10.44 8.52
CA ALA A 38 -5.58 9.59 9.05
C ALA A 38 -6.20 8.34 9.64
N VAL A 39 -5.61 7.18 9.38
CA VAL A 39 -5.87 5.97 10.18
C VAL A 39 -4.67 5.78 11.09
N LEU A 40 -4.91 5.70 12.39
CA LEU A 40 -3.88 5.47 13.40
C LEU A 40 -4.14 4.13 14.08
N THR A 41 -3.09 3.34 14.26
CA THR A 41 -3.13 2.09 15.01
C THR A 41 -2.14 2.18 16.17
N ASP A 42 -2.57 1.77 17.36
CA ASP A 42 -1.75 1.74 18.57
C ASP A 42 -2.08 0.46 19.35
N PRO A 43 -1.08 -0.27 19.88
CA PRO A 43 -1.32 -1.49 20.65
C PRO A 43 -2.12 -1.29 21.94
N SER A 44 -2.23 -0.05 22.45
CA SER A 44 -3.05 0.28 23.61
C SER A 44 -4.53 0.50 23.28
N TRP A 45 -4.90 0.54 22.00
CA TRP A 45 -6.28 0.72 21.56
C TRP A 45 -6.91 -0.61 21.17
N THR A 46 -8.23 -0.72 21.34
CA THR A 46 -8.99 -1.91 20.96
C THR A 46 -9.19 -2.03 19.45
N GLU A 47 -9.13 -0.90 18.73
CA GLU A 47 -9.30 -0.80 17.29
C GLU A 47 -8.56 0.43 16.73
N PRO A 48 -8.21 0.44 15.43
CA PRO A 48 -7.69 1.62 14.76
C PRO A 48 -8.65 2.80 14.81
N ARG A 49 -8.11 4.01 14.90
CA ARG A 49 -8.89 5.25 14.87
C ARG A 49 -8.80 5.90 13.51
N VAL A 50 -9.94 6.30 12.96
CA VAL A 50 -10.03 7.13 11.75
C VAL A 50 -10.25 8.58 12.19
N LEU A 51 -9.33 9.46 11.84
CA LEU A 51 -9.30 10.86 12.26
C LEU A 51 -9.37 11.77 11.04
N GLU A 52 -10.21 12.80 11.09
CA GLU A 52 -10.28 13.82 10.03
C GLU A 52 -9.28 14.96 10.22
N THR A 53 -8.69 15.06 11.42
CA THR A 53 -7.73 16.11 11.77
C THR A 53 -6.55 15.52 12.51
N VAL A 54 -5.38 15.65 11.90
CA VAL A 54 -4.07 15.38 12.50
C VAL A 54 -3.13 16.51 12.07
N HIS A 55 -2.15 16.83 12.90
CA HIS A 55 -1.08 17.75 12.56
C HIS A 55 0.21 16.96 12.41
N THR A 56 0.97 17.21 11.34
CA THR A 56 2.16 16.44 11.00
C THR A 56 3.28 17.38 10.66
N ASP A 57 4.45 17.11 11.22
CA ASP A 57 5.69 17.78 10.88
C ASP A 57 6.77 16.71 10.89
N PHE A 58 7.06 16.22 9.70
CA PHE A 58 8.08 15.21 9.48
C PHE A 58 8.81 15.49 8.19
N HIS A 59 10.01 14.93 8.09
CA HIS A 59 10.81 14.92 6.88
C HIS A 59 11.18 13.50 6.52
N TRP A 60 11.55 13.30 5.26
CA TRP A 60 12.15 12.06 4.81
C TRP A 60 13.64 12.08 5.19
N ASP A 61 14.05 11.19 6.08
CA ASP A 61 15.48 10.92 6.33
C ASP A 61 16.12 10.31 5.08
N ASP A 62 15.37 9.39 4.46
CA ASP A 62 15.66 8.78 3.18
C ASP A 62 14.34 8.68 2.39
N PRO A 63 14.18 9.39 1.25
CA PRO A 63 12.98 9.30 0.43
C PRO A 63 12.85 7.96 -0.32
N GLY A 64 13.90 7.13 -0.34
CA GLY A 64 13.93 5.91 -1.14
C GLY A 64 13.79 6.19 -2.64
N LYS A 65 13.27 5.21 -3.39
CA LYS A 65 13.08 5.29 -4.84
C LYS A 65 11.65 5.68 -5.20
N SER A 66 11.50 6.44 -6.29
CA SER A 66 10.21 6.61 -6.96
C SER A 66 10.03 5.52 -8.03
N LEU A 67 8.87 4.87 -8.06
CA LEU A 67 8.54 3.77 -8.96
C LEU A 67 7.24 4.00 -9.71
N ARG A 68 7.34 3.95 -11.03
CA ARG A 68 6.20 3.87 -11.94
C ARG A 68 5.72 2.42 -12.05
N LEU A 69 4.70 2.10 -11.27
CA LEU A 69 4.17 0.74 -11.14
C LEU A 69 3.32 0.31 -12.33
N MET A 70 2.80 1.26 -13.12
CA MET A 70 2.05 0.95 -14.33
C MET A 70 2.99 0.83 -15.54
N PRO A 71 2.56 0.19 -16.64
CA PRO A 71 3.28 0.26 -17.90
C PRO A 71 3.60 1.70 -18.33
N SER A 72 4.83 1.94 -18.79
CA SER A 72 5.33 3.29 -19.10
C SER A 72 4.42 4.09 -20.06
N TRP A 73 3.85 3.41 -21.07
CA TRP A 73 2.94 4.01 -22.04
C TRP A 73 1.66 4.56 -21.39
N MET A 74 1.22 4.00 -20.25
CA MET A 74 0.03 4.47 -19.54
C MET A 74 0.20 5.88 -19.00
N TYR A 75 1.42 6.28 -18.62
CA TYR A 75 1.68 7.64 -18.12
C TYR A 75 1.61 8.70 -19.21
N ALA A 76 1.90 8.34 -20.45
CA ALA A 76 1.80 9.23 -21.61
C ALA A 76 0.37 9.37 -22.16
N LEU A 77 -0.55 8.49 -21.75
CA LEU A 77 -1.90 8.43 -22.29
C LEU A 77 -2.96 8.87 -21.28
N PRO A 78 -4.14 9.31 -21.75
CA PRO A 78 -5.30 9.46 -20.90
C PRO A 78 -5.88 8.06 -20.58
N VAL A 79 -5.27 7.39 -19.60
CA VAL A 79 -5.83 6.18 -18.94
C VAL A 79 -6.61 6.48 -17.65
N PRO A 80 -7.70 5.72 -17.34
CA PRO A 80 -8.66 6.01 -16.26
C PRO A 80 -8.09 6.37 -14.88
N THR A 81 -7.03 5.65 -14.47
CA THR A 81 -6.25 5.87 -13.25
C THR A 81 -4.79 5.58 -13.56
N LYS A 82 -3.91 6.41 -13.01
CA LYS A 82 -2.47 6.24 -12.94
C LYS A 82 -2.06 6.01 -11.49
N TYR A 83 -0.95 5.33 -11.29
CA TYR A 83 -0.43 5.04 -9.96
C TYR A 83 1.10 5.12 -9.92
N GLU A 84 1.66 5.80 -8.93
CA GLU A 84 3.10 5.90 -8.69
C GLU A 84 3.40 5.73 -7.20
N SER A 85 4.48 5.03 -6.88
CA SER A 85 5.01 4.96 -5.51
C SER A 85 6.15 5.98 -5.44
N LEU A 86 5.90 7.17 -4.91
CA LEU A 86 6.83 8.30 -4.91
C LEU A 86 8.04 8.06 -4.00
N HIS A 87 7.77 7.48 -2.83
CA HIS A 87 8.78 7.08 -1.86
C HIS A 87 8.52 5.62 -1.51
N TRP A 88 9.03 4.69 -2.31
CA TRP A 88 8.64 3.28 -2.20
C TRP A 88 9.21 2.61 -0.93
N ASN A 89 10.44 2.93 -0.54
CA ASN A 89 11.06 2.37 0.66
C ASN A 89 11.77 3.47 1.45
N GLY A 90 11.00 4.45 1.93
CA GLY A 90 11.56 5.60 2.62
C GLY A 90 11.62 5.44 4.15
N ARG A 91 12.23 6.43 4.80
CA ARG A 91 12.33 6.59 6.25
C ARG A 91 11.93 8.01 6.63
N ILE A 92 11.12 8.15 7.68
CA ILE A 92 10.67 9.46 8.16
C ILE A 92 11.03 9.69 9.63
N SER A 93 11.32 10.94 9.96
CA SER A 93 11.49 11.42 11.33
C SER A 93 10.73 12.72 11.54
N GLY A 94 10.21 12.93 12.76
CA GLY A 94 9.36 14.06 13.10
C GLY A 94 8.26 13.68 14.07
N TYR A 95 7.05 14.19 13.89
CA TYR A 95 5.90 13.82 14.71
C TYR A 95 4.57 13.82 13.97
N ILE A 96 3.63 13.06 14.52
CA ILE A 96 2.20 13.18 14.24
C ILE A 96 1.47 13.51 15.55
N GLN A 97 0.70 14.58 15.54
CA GLN A 97 -0.13 15.08 16.63
C GLN A 97 -1.61 14.86 16.29
N PHE A 98 -2.40 14.45 17.27
CA PHE A 98 -3.83 14.20 17.13
C PHE A 98 -4.54 14.40 18.47
N ASP A 99 -5.87 14.43 18.44
CA ASP A 99 -6.65 14.49 19.67
C ASP A 99 -6.49 13.18 20.47
N GLY A 100 -5.68 13.24 21.52
CA GLY A 100 -5.26 12.08 22.31
C GLY A 100 -3.75 11.86 22.38
N GLY A 101 -2.92 12.63 21.66
CA GLY A 101 -1.48 12.64 21.89
C GLY A 101 -0.61 13.03 20.71
N GLU A 102 0.69 12.81 20.90
CA GLU A 102 1.72 12.99 19.89
C GLU A 102 2.55 11.70 19.81
N TRP A 103 2.87 11.27 18.60
CA TRP A 103 3.85 10.23 18.35
C TRP A 103 5.12 10.85 17.77
N PRO A 104 6.22 10.89 18.52
CA PRO A 104 7.52 11.15 17.94
C PRO A 104 7.93 9.96 17.07
N MET A 105 8.50 10.25 15.92
CA MET A 105 8.92 9.29 14.91
C MET A 105 10.41 9.48 14.66
N THR A 106 11.14 8.37 14.71
CA THR A 106 12.57 8.35 14.43
C THR A 106 12.85 7.22 13.46
N HIS A 107 13.22 7.55 12.23
CA HIS A 107 13.52 6.59 11.16
C HIS A 107 12.43 5.55 10.93
N TRP A 108 11.16 5.94 11.05
CA TRP A 108 10.05 5.03 10.80
C TRP A 108 10.04 4.60 9.33
N PRO A 109 10.01 3.29 9.03
CA PRO A 109 9.80 2.79 7.67
C PRO A 109 8.48 3.31 7.09
N ALA A 110 8.56 3.91 5.91
CA ALA A 110 7.45 4.63 5.31
C ALA A 110 7.36 4.37 3.80
N GLN A 111 6.16 4.60 3.26
CA GLN A 111 5.92 4.63 1.84
C GLN A 111 4.95 5.75 1.47
N GLN A 112 5.18 6.41 0.33
CA GLN A 112 4.25 7.39 -0.24
C GLN A 112 3.77 6.95 -1.62
N GLY A 113 2.45 6.93 -1.82
CA GLY A 113 1.83 6.63 -3.09
C GLY A 113 1.00 7.79 -3.63
N HIS A 114 0.84 7.83 -4.95
CA HIS A 114 0.05 8.83 -5.66
C HIS A 114 -0.82 8.17 -6.73
N LEU A 115 -2.15 8.32 -6.60
CA LEU A 115 -3.13 7.88 -7.58
C LEU A 115 -3.83 9.10 -8.18
N TRP A 116 -3.97 9.13 -9.50
CA TRP A 116 -4.72 10.21 -10.16
C TRP A 116 -5.41 9.74 -11.42
N GLY A 117 -6.48 10.43 -11.81
CA GLY A 117 -7.28 10.03 -12.96
C GLY A 117 -8.69 10.60 -12.90
N TRP A 118 -9.65 9.94 -13.55
CA TRP A 118 -11.07 10.33 -13.57
C TRP A 118 -11.97 9.14 -13.24
N ARG A 119 -11.39 7.95 -13.09
CA ARG A 119 -12.13 6.76 -12.71
C ARG A 119 -11.27 5.77 -11.96
N THR A 120 -11.67 5.49 -10.73
CA THR A 120 -11.11 4.47 -9.84
C THR A 120 -11.66 3.08 -10.20
N SER A 121 -10.94 2.03 -9.81
CA SER A 121 -11.51 0.68 -9.87
C SER A 121 -12.73 0.54 -8.95
N ARG A 122 -13.56 -0.46 -9.21
CA ARG A 122 -14.65 -0.87 -8.31
C ARG A 122 -14.13 -1.75 -7.18
N GLU A 123 -13.19 -2.63 -7.51
CA GLU A 123 -12.55 -3.57 -6.60
C GLU A 123 -11.03 -3.53 -6.77
N TRP A 124 -10.30 -3.67 -5.66
CA TRP A 124 -8.85 -3.83 -5.67
C TRP A 124 -8.36 -4.40 -4.35
N ALA A 125 -7.16 -4.97 -4.38
CA ALA A 125 -6.35 -5.28 -3.21
C ALA A 125 -4.96 -4.69 -3.41
N TRP A 126 -4.44 -4.02 -2.39
CA TRP A 126 -3.13 -3.40 -2.39
C TRP A 126 -2.36 -3.82 -1.14
N ALA A 127 -1.07 -4.12 -1.26
CA ALA A 127 -0.23 -4.35 -0.10
C ALA A 127 1.17 -3.79 -0.31
N HIS A 128 1.79 -3.40 0.80
CA HIS A 128 3.15 -2.91 0.85
C HIS A 128 3.84 -3.34 2.15
N GLY A 129 5.09 -3.77 2.04
CA GLY A 129 5.93 -4.12 3.17
C GLY A 129 7.36 -3.68 2.93
N ASN A 130 7.98 -3.14 3.96
CA ASN A 130 9.38 -2.72 3.99
C ASN A 130 10.02 -2.92 5.36
N CYS A 131 9.45 -3.83 6.15
CA CYS A 131 9.86 -4.19 7.51
C CYS A 131 9.87 -5.72 7.60
N PHE A 132 10.85 -6.34 6.98
CA PHE A 132 10.98 -7.80 7.00
C PHE A 132 12.01 -8.25 8.04
N GLN A 133 11.76 -9.38 8.67
CA GLN A 133 12.64 -9.94 9.70
C GLN A 133 13.98 -10.39 9.13
N GLU A 134 13.97 -10.93 7.91
CA GLU A 134 15.13 -11.57 7.27
C GLU A 134 15.97 -10.57 6.45
N ASP A 135 15.36 -9.48 5.95
CA ASP A 135 16.05 -8.47 5.13
C ASP A 135 15.48 -7.06 5.32
N HIS A 136 16.18 -6.23 6.10
CA HIS A 136 15.78 -4.85 6.36
C HIS A 136 15.92 -3.90 5.15
N THR A 137 16.56 -4.34 4.07
CA THR A 137 16.63 -3.59 2.80
C THR A 137 15.49 -3.96 1.85
N ALA A 138 14.75 -5.02 2.17
CA ALA A 138 13.70 -5.50 1.31
C ALA A 138 12.48 -4.60 1.33
N ALA A 139 11.87 -4.45 0.17
CA ALA A 139 10.59 -3.78 0.00
C ALA A 139 9.80 -4.49 -1.08
N PHE A 140 8.48 -4.50 -0.92
CA PHE A 140 7.58 -5.00 -1.94
C PHE A 140 6.33 -4.14 -2.01
N GLU A 141 5.73 -4.15 -3.19
CA GLU A 141 4.39 -3.62 -3.38
C GLU A 141 3.64 -4.46 -4.40
N ILE A 142 2.35 -4.68 -4.16
CA ILE A 142 1.45 -5.36 -5.09
C ILE A 142 0.12 -4.63 -5.11
N LEU A 143 -0.41 -4.41 -6.32
CA LEU A 143 -1.76 -3.90 -6.54
C LEU A 143 -2.46 -4.82 -7.54
N THR A 144 -3.57 -5.41 -7.13
CA THR A 144 -4.42 -6.24 -7.97
C THR A 144 -5.80 -5.61 -8.11
N SER A 145 -6.30 -5.51 -9.34
CA SER A 145 -7.64 -5.01 -9.67
C SER A 145 -8.29 -6.00 -10.64
N GLY A 146 -9.22 -6.82 -10.16
CA GLY A 146 -9.67 -8.00 -10.88
C GLY A 146 -8.48 -8.93 -11.16
N ASN A 147 -8.31 -9.37 -12.41
CA ASN A 147 -7.20 -10.23 -12.82
C ASN A 147 -5.95 -9.46 -13.29
N ARG A 148 -5.85 -8.15 -13.02
CA ARG A 148 -4.72 -7.30 -13.41
C ARG A 148 -3.88 -6.97 -12.21
N THR A 149 -2.58 -7.28 -12.27
CA THR A 149 -1.63 -7.00 -11.20
C THR A 149 -0.46 -6.18 -11.69
N VAL A 150 -0.04 -5.24 -10.86
CA VAL A 150 1.31 -4.68 -10.89
C VAL A 150 2.02 -5.05 -9.60
N LEU A 151 3.30 -5.37 -9.69
CA LEU A 151 4.10 -5.80 -8.54
C LEU A 151 5.51 -5.24 -8.66
N CYS A 152 6.09 -4.78 -7.56
CA CYS A 152 7.51 -4.50 -7.46
C CYS A 152 8.09 -5.17 -6.22
N PHE A 153 9.33 -5.62 -6.32
CA PHE A 153 10.01 -6.33 -5.27
C PHE A 153 11.50 -6.01 -5.31
N GLN A 154 12.10 -5.83 -4.14
CA GLN A 154 13.54 -5.66 -3.95
C GLN A 154 13.92 -6.36 -2.65
N SER A 155 15.07 -7.03 -2.66
CA SER A 155 15.82 -7.53 -1.53
C SER A 155 17.32 -7.42 -1.85
N GLN A 156 18.18 -7.87 -0.93
CA GLN A 156 19.62 -8.01 -1.17
C GLN A 156 19.95 -8.97 -2.31
N GLN A 157 19.07 -9.95 -2.57
CA GLN A 157 19.32 -11.03 -3.52
C GLN A 157 18.58 -10.85 -4.85
N PHE A 158 17.51 -10.06 -4.87
CA PHE A 158 16.55 -10.10 -5.96
C PHE A 158 15.82 -8.76 -6.15
N GLN A 159 15.66 -8.36 -7.42
CA GLN A 159 14.84 -7.21 -7.81
C GLN A 159 13.94 -7.59 -8.98
N TYR A 160 12.69 -7.15 -8.93
CA TYR A 160 11.72 -7.40 -9.97
C TYR A 160 10.65 -6.34 -10.04
N LEU A 161 10.28 -5.97 -11.27
CA LEU A 161 9.20 -5.03 -11.56
C LEU A 161 8.27 -5.66 -12.61
N ALA A 162 7.08 -6.05 -12.17
CA ALA A 162 6.00 -6.56 -12.99
C ALA A 162 5.08 -5.41 -13.41
N ASN A 163 5.53 -4.59 -14.37
CA ASN A 163 4.73 -3.50 -14.95
C ASN A 163 4.61 -3.60 -16.48
N GLY A 164 4.93 -4.76 -17.06
CA GLY A 164 4.80 -5.03 -18.49
C GLY A 164 3.44 -5.62 -18.85
N ILE A 165 3.06 -5.53 -20.12
CA ILE A 165 1.79 -6.13 -20.61
C ILE A 165 1.80 -7.65 -20.39
N SER A 166 2.94 -8.31 -20.57
CA SER A 166 3.09 -9.76 -20.37
C SER A 166 2.92 -10.20 -18.92
N THR A 167 3.05 -9.29 -17.95
CA THR A 167 2.97 -9.60 -16.52
C THR A 167 1.62 -9.29 -15.89
N LEU A 168 0.75 -8.54 -16.58
CA LEU A 168 -0.51 -8.04 -16.00
C LEU A 168 -1.44 -9.16 -15.51
N HIS A 169 -1.44 -10.30 -16.18
CA HIS A 169 -2.34 -11.43 -15.90
C HIS A 169 -1.62 -12.64 -15.31
N CYS A 170 -0.43 -12.44 -14.76
CA CYS A 170 0.39 -13.50 -14.18
C CYS A 170 0.03 -13.85 -12.73
N THR A 171 -0.95 -13.16 -12.14
CA THR A 171 -1.32 -13.35 -10.74
C THR A 171 -2.63 -14.09 -10.61
N GLN A 172 -2.61 -15.17 -9.82
CA GLN A 172 -3.80 -15.79 -9.26
C GLN A 172 -3.91 -15.37 -7.80
N HIS A 173 -5.12 -15.09 -7.31
CA HIS A 173 -5.30 -14.68 -5.92
C HIS A 173 -6.67 -15.08 -5.38
N GLU A 174 -6.70 -15.28 -4.07
CA GLU A 174 -7.88 -15.47 -3.26
C GLU A 174 -7.87 -14.41 -2.16
N LEU A 175 -8.88 -13.55 -2.19
CA LEU A 175 -9.09 -12.51 -1.19
C LEU A 175 -10.28 -12.92 -0.32
N THR A 176 -10.18 -12.70 0.98
CA THR A 176 -11.29 -12.72 1.95
C THR A 176 -11.17 -11.50 2.85
N ASP A 177 -12.05 -11.36 3.84
CA ASP A 177 -12.03 -10.22 4.75
C ASP A 177 -10.89 -10.29 5.79
N THR A 178 -10.20 -11.43 5.90
CA THR A 178 -9.13 -11.65 6.89
C THR A 178 -7.84 -12.21 6.30
N HIS A 179 -7.88 -12.65 5.03
CA HIS A 179 -6.75 -13.27 4.35
C HIS A 179 -6.65 -12.79 2.89
N TRP A 180 -5.43 -12.63 2.41
CA TRP A 180 -5.14 -12.49 0.99
C TRP A 180 -3.97 -13.40 0.61
N ASN A 181 -4.28 -14.44 -0.15
CA ASN A 181 -3.31 -15.36 -0.72
C ASN A 181 -3.17 -15.06 -2.20
N TRP A 182 -1.94 -15.04 -2.71
CA TRP A 182 -1.68 -14.80 -4.11
C TRP A 182 -0.41 -15.48 -4.60
N THR A 183 -0.36 -15.73 -5.90
CA THR A 183 0.80 -16.28 -6.58
C THR A 183 0.95 -15.57 -7.91
N PHE A 184 2.09 -14.90 -8.09
CA PHE A 184 2.55 -14.34 -9.35
C PHE A 184 3.52 -15.32 -10.00
N SER A 185 3.24 -15.73 -11.25
CA SER A 185 4.07 -16.66 -12.02
C SER A 185 4.41 -16.09 -13.38
N HIS A 186 5.71 -15.91 -13.67
CA HIS A 186 6.19 -15.40 -14.96
C HIS A 186 7.52 -16.06 -15.34
N HIS A 187 7.52 -16.81 -16.44
CA HIS A 187 8.65 -17.68 -16.84
C HIS A 187 9.06 -18.64 -15.73
N ASP A 188 10.32 -18.60 -15.28
CA ASP A 188 10.87 -19.45 -14.23
C ASP A 188 10.71 -18.83 -12.83
N LEU A 189 10.13 -17.63 -12.71
CA LEU A 189 9.94 -16.91 -11.46
C LEU A 189 8.53 -17.13 -10.90
N VAL A 190 8.49 -17.44 -9.60
CA VAL A 190 7.27 -17.48 -8.79
C VAL A 190 7.48 -16.59 -7.56
N ILE A 191 6.52 -15.69 -7.31
CA ILE A 191 6.43 -14.90 -6.08
C ILE A 191 5.07 -15.18 -5.47
N ALA A 192 5.02 -15.67 -4.24
CA ALA A 192 3.79 -15.95 -3.52
C ALA A 192 3.71 -15.12 -2.25
N GLY A 193 2.50 -14.69 -1.89
CA GLY A 193 2.24 -14.00 -0.64
C GLY A 193 1.05 -14.61 0.09
N GLN A 194 1.19 -14.73 1.40
CA GLN A 194 0.14 -15.18 2.31
C GLN A 194 -0.02 -14.13 3.39
N PHE A 195 -1.06 -13.31 3.28
CA PHE A 195 -1.33 -12.22 4.22
C PHE A 195 -2.49 -12.59 5.13
N ARG A 196 -2.33 -12.29 6.40
CA ARG A 196 -3.32 -12.56 7.43
C ARG A 196 -3.54 -11.35 8.30
N LEU A 197 -4.74 -11.26 8.85
CA LEU A 197 -5.13 -10.20 9.74
C LEU A 197 -5.96 -10.71 10.92
N GLY A 198 -5.70 -10.20 12.12
CA GLY A 198 -6.66 -10.21 13.21
C GLY A 198 -7.68 -9.08 13.01
N TYR A 199 -8.98 -9.37 13.09
CA TYR A 199 -10.06 -8.40 12.77
C TYR A 199 -9.94 -7.06 13.51
N ALA A 200 -9.41 -7.07 14.74
CA ALA A 200 -9.19 -5.87 15.56
C ALA A 200 -8.18 -4.89 14.96
N ASP A 201 -7.40 -5.28 13.94
CA ASP A 201 -6.36 -4.45 13.32
C ASP A 201 -6.83 -3.78 12.01
N MET A 202 -8.13 -3.83 11.71
CA MET A 202 -8.72 -3.32 10.47
C MET A 202 -9.46 -1.99 10.70
N ALA A 203 -9.02 -0.94 10.01
CA ALA A 203 -9.78 0.29 9.88
C ALA A 203 -10.71 0.22 8.68
N THR A 204 -11.88 0.84 8.79
CA THR A 204 -12.80 1.01 7.66
C THR A 204 -12.97 2.50 7.37
N VAL A 205 -12.67 2.93 6.15
CA VAL A 205 -12.84 4.32 5.70
C VAL A 205 -13.81 4.36 4.54
N ILE A 206 -14.81 5.24 4.63
CA ILE A 206 -15.80 5.47 3.57
C ILE A 206 -15.53 6.82 2.91
N TYR A 207 -15.34 6.83 1.58
CA TYR A 207 -15.06 8.06 0.85
C TYR A 207 -15.73 8.10 -0.53
N PRO A 208 -16.04 9.31 -1.06
CA PRO A 208 -16.60 9.46 -2.38
C PRO A 208 -15.56 9.18 -3.47
N THR A 209 -16.01 8.63 -4.59
CA THR A 209 -15.21 8.46 -5.81
C THR A 209 -15.44 9.61 -6.78
N PRO A 210 -14.58 9.77 -7.81
CA PRO A 210 -14.85 10.70 -8.90
C PRO A 210 -16.07 10.35 -9.75
N GLN A 211 -16.64 9.13 -9.62
CA GLN A 211 -17.88 8.74 -10.26
C GLN A 211 -19.13 9.19 -9.48
N GLY A 212 -18.97 9.71 -8.26
CA GLY A 212 -20.07 10.18 -7.40
C GLY A 212 -20.69 9.11 -6.50
N ASP A 213 -20.23 7.86 -6.60
CA ASP A 213 -20.56 6.81 -5.61
C ASP A 213 -19.56 6.83 -4.44
N THR A 214 -19.79 6.00 -3.43
CA THR A 214 -18.89 5.82 -2.29
C THR A 214 -18.11 4.50 -2.41
N ARG A 215 -16.96 4.45 -1.74
CA ARG A 215 -16.17 3.24 -1.55
C ARG A 215 -15.95 3.02 -0.06
N THR A 216 -16.05 1.77 0.36
CA THR A 216 -15.68 1.31 1.68
C THR A 216 -14.32 0.63 1.56
N CYS A 217 -13.30 1.23 2.14
CA CYS A 217 -11.94 0.71 2.14
C CYS A 217 -11.60 0.12 3.49
N HIS A 218 -11.24 -1.15 3.47
CA HIS A 218 -10.69 -1.87 4.61
C HIS A 218 -9.18 -1.73 4.52
N ASN A 219 -8.56 -1.11 5.52
CA ASN A 219 -7.12 -0.96 5.61
C ASN A 219 -6.55 -1.39 6.97
N THR A 220 -5.44 -2.12 6.92
CA THR A 220 -4.49 -2.23 8.03
C THR A 220 -3.12 -1.72 7.61
N LYS A 221 -2.35 -1.20 8.57
CA LYS A 221 -0.91 -0.95 8.41
C LYS A 221 -0.06 -1.87 9.29
N VAL A 222 -0.68 -2.76 10.06
CA VAL A 222 -0.04 -3.65 11.03
C VAL A 222 -0.45 -5.11 10.81
N GLY A 223 -0.65 -5.49 9.54
CA GLY A 223 -0.90 -6.88 9.18
C GLY A 223 0.34 -7.75 9.34
N ALA A 224 0.14 -9.06 9.20
CA ALA A 224 1.20 -10.04 9.14
C ALA A 224 1.19 -10.77 7.79
N GLY A 225 2.35 -11.21 7.33
CA GLY A 225 2.41 -11.99 6.11
C GLY A 225 3.78 -12.58 5.82
N VAL A 226 3.76 -13.59 4.96
CA VAL A 226 4.95 -14.22 4.41
C VAL A 226 4.97 -14.01 2.91
N ILE A 227 6.14 -13.69 2.36
CA ILE A 227 6.41 -13.62 0.92
C ILE A 227 7.51 -14.61 0.60
N GLU A 228 7.26 -15.47 -0.37
CA GLU A 228 8.19 -16.48 -0.85
C GLU A 228 8.54 -16.19 -2.31
N VAL A 229 9.82 -16.27 -2.65
CA VAL A 229 10.29 -16.19 -4.04
C VAL A 229 10.99 -17.50 -4.38
N ALA A 230 10.63 -18.06 -5.53
CA ALA A 230 11.31 -19.21 -6.12
C ALA A 230 11.69 -18.90 -7.57
N ARG A 231 12.82 -19.44 -8.01
CA ARG A 231 13.28 -19.36 -9.41
C ARG A 231 13.75 -20.72 -9.90
N GLY A 232 13.28 -21.13 -11.08
CA GLY A 232 13.62 -22.44 -11.66
C GLY A 232 13.21 -23.62 -10.76
N GLY A 233 12.10 -23.46 -10.02
CA GLY A 233 11.61 -24.45 -9.05
C GLY A 233 12.40 -24.52 -7.75
N LYS A 234 13.40 -23.66 -7.52
CA LYS A 234 14.19 -23.63 -6.29
C LYS A 234 13.80 -22.41 -5.44
N PRO A 235 13.62 -22.57 -4.11
CA PRO A 235 13.46 -21.44 -3.21
C PRO A 235 14.64 -20.48 -3.32
N LEU A 236 14.36 -19.19 -3.43
CA LEU A 236 15.36 -18.12 -3.48
C LEU A 236 15.40 -17.38 -2.14
N LEU A 237 14.24 -16.94 -1.65
CA LEU A 237 14.13 -16.22 -0.38
C LEU A 237 12.71 -16.36 0.20
N GLN A 238 12.61 -16.16 1.51
CA GLN A 238 11.37 -16.02 2.25
C GLN A 238 11.50 -14.77 3.13
N LEU A 239 10.48 -13.93 3.15
CA LEU A 239 10.41 -12.73 3.98
C LEU A 239 9.15 -12.74 4.83
N THR A 240 9.31 -12.42 6.11
CA THR A 240 8.24 -12.39 7.10
C THR A 240 8.06 -10.97 7.60
N ALA A 241 6.84 -10.44 7.46
CA ALA A 241 6.41 -9.20 8.08
C ALA A 241 5.50 -9.54 9.26
N VAL A 242 5.85 -9.06 10.45
CA VAL A 242 5.04 -9.19 11.67
C VAL A 242 4.58 -7.81 12.07
N ASP A 243 3.27 -7.61 12.17
CA ASP A 243 2.62 -6.36 12.62
C ASP A 243 3.09 -5.08 11.89
N THR A 244 3.55 -5.20 10.65
CA THR A 244 4.15 -4.11 9.86
C THR A 244 3.74 -4.13 8.39
N LEU A 245 2.96 -5.14 7.98
CA LEU A 245 2.47 -5.25 6.62
C LEU A 245 1.28 -4.30 6.40
N ALA A 246 1.41 -3.41 5.43
CA ALA A 246 0.29 -2.61 4.97
C ALA A 246 -0.53 -3.41 3.96
N TRP A 247 -1.85 -3.47 4.16
CA TRP A 247 -2.78 -4.16 3.27
C TRP A 247 -4.12 -3.42 3.23
N GLU A 248 -4.67 -3.25 2.04
CA GLU A 248 -5.94 -2.61 1.74
C GLU A 248 -6.75 -3.45 0.77
N TRP A 249 -8.08 -3.40 0.90
CA TRP A 249 -8.96 -3.84 -0.17
C TRP A 249 -10.28 -3.08 -0.22
N VAL A 250 -10.89 -3.14 -1.41
CA VAL A 250 -12.25 -2.69 -1.70
C VAL A 250 -12.93 -3.72 -2.59
N ARG A 251 -14.22 -3.93 -2.35
CA ARG A 251 -15.12 -4.84 -3.08
C ARG A 251 -16.38 -4.11 -3.49
#